data_AF-A0AAD6EE64-F1
#
_entry.id   AF-A0AAD6EE64-F1
#
_cell.length_a   1.000
_cell.length_b   1.000
_cell.length_c   1.000
_cell.angle_alpha   90.00
_cell.angle_beta   90.00
_cell.angle_gamma   90.00
#
_symmetry.space_group_name_H-M   'P 1'
#
loop_
_entity.id
_entity.type
_entity.pdbx_description
1 polymer ?
#
loop_
_entity_poly.entity_id
_entity_poly.type
_entity_poly.pdbx_seq_one_letter_code
_entity_poly.pdbx_strand_id
1 'polypeptide(L)'
;MSPLQQATKQGNMELVDLFLEAGVNVNKEPVSHSVPTALQFAAIQGYIGIARRLFGAGANVQQPPSRAEQYGRTALEAPADHGRLDMVQL
;
A
#
# COMPACT_ATOMS: atom_id res chain seq x y z
N MET A 1 13.22 1.35 -0.01
CA MET A 1 11.96 1.06 0.70
C MET A 1 11.81 2.03 1.85
N SER A 2 10.65 2.67 2.03
CA SER A 2 10.40 3.61 3.13
C SER A 2 9.99 2.87 4.42
N PRO A 3 10.10 3.51 5.61
CA PRO A 3 9.63 2.92 6.86
C PRO A 3 8.14 2.54 6.78
N LEU A 4 7.30 3.39 6.20
CA LEU A 4 5.87 3.13 6.01
C LEU A 4 5.60 1.94 5.06
N GLN A 5 6.36 1.81 3.96
CA GLN A 5 6.27 0.64 3.07
C GLN A 5 6.66 -0.65 3.81
N GLN A 6 7.71 -0.60 4.64
CA GLN A 6 8.18 -1.74 5.40
C GLN A 6 7.20 -2.14 6.52
N ALA A 7 6.58 -1.19 7.19
CA ALA A 7 5.52 -1.42 8.18
C ALA A 7 4.30 -2.08 7.52
N THR A 8 3.89 -1.56 6.37
CA THR A 8 2.72 -2.05 5.62
C THR A 8 2.97 -3.45 5.06
N LYS A 9 4.16 -3.72 4.52
CA LYS A 9 4.55 -5.07 4.05
C LYS A 9 4.46 -6.11 5.19
N GLN A 10 4.81 -5.72 6.41
CA GLN A 10 4.73 -6.60 7.58
C GLN A 10 3.30 -6.74 8.15
N GLY A 11 2.33 -5.96 7.68
CA GLY A 11 0.99 -5.94 8.25
C GLY A 11 0.93 -5.33 9.65
N ASN A 12 1.95 -4.57 10.06
CA ASN A 12 2.01 -4.00 11.41
C ASN A 12 1.26 -2.67 11.46
N MET A 13 -0.01 -2.74 11.90
CA MET A 13 -0.90 -1.59 12.03
C MET A 13 -0.37 -0.53 12.99
N GLU A 14 0.12 -0.91 14.17
CA GLU A 14 0.62 0.04 15.18
C GLU A 14 1.80 0.86 14.62
N LEU A 15 2.66 0.20 13.85
CA LEU A 15 3.85 0.81 13.28
C LEU A 15 3.51 1.68 12.06
N VAL A 16 2.45 1.33 11.32
CA VAL A 16 1.85 2.23 10.31
C VAL A 16 1.31 3.49 10.97
N ASP A 17 0.53 3.34 12.04
CA ASP A 17 -0.10 4.45 12.74
C ASP A 17 0.94 5.42 13.30
N LEU A 18 1.98 4.88 13.97
CA LEU A 18 3.09 5.66 14.49
C LEU A 18 3.76 6.51 13.40
N PHE A 19 3.95 5.94 12.20
CA PHE A 19 4.55 6.68 11.09
C PHE A 19 3.60 7.69 10.46
N LEU A 20 2.30 7.42 10.41
CA LEU A 20 1.32 8.40 9.96
C LEU A 20 1.23 9.58 10.93
N GLU A 21 1.24 9.32 12.24
CA GLU A 21 1.25 10.34 13.30
C GLU A 21 2.54 11.17 13.30
N ALA A 22 3.67 10.56 12.95
CA ALA A 22 4.94 11.26 12.78
C ALA A 22 4.98 12.17 11.53
N GLY A 23 3.88 12.28 10.77
CA GLY A 23 3.78 13.17 9.61
C GLY A 23 4.59 12.70 8.41
N VAL A 24 4.88 11.39 8.32
CA VAL A 24 5.63 10.83 7.20
C VAL A 24 4.80 10.97 5.92
N ASN A 25 5.44 11.38 4.83
CA ASN A 25 4.75 11.50 3.53
C ASN A 25 4.23 10.12 3.08
N VAL A 26 2.91 9.93 3.16
CA VAL A 26 2.19 8.70 2.78
C VAL A 26 2.36 8.35 1.30
N ASN A 27 2.55 9.38 0.46
CA ASN A 27 2.72 9.29 -0.99
C ASN A 27 4.19 9.31 -1.40
N LYS A 28 5.11 9.07 -0.46
CA LYS A 28 6.53 9.04 -0.78
C LYS A 28 6.79 8.00 -1.85
N GLU A 29 7.35 8.47 -2.96
CA GLU A 29 7.64 7.61 -4.09
C GLU A 29 8.57 6.47 -3.67
N PRO A 30 8.34 5.25 -4.20
CA PRO A 30 9.24 4.15 -3.95
C PRO A 30 10.64 4.44 -4.50
N VAL A 31 11.65 3.85 -3.86
CA VAL A 31 13.06 4.02 -4.27
C VAL A 31 13.33 3.47 -5.69
N SER A 32 12.47 2.60 -6.19
CA SER A 32 12.52 2.06 -7.54
C SER A 32 11.10 1.69 -7.97
N HIS A 33 10.85 1.71 -9.29
CA HIS A 33 9.58 1.28 -9.89
C HIS A 33 9.23 -0.17 -9.53
N SER A 34 10.19 -0.98 -9.08
CA SER A 34 9.97 -2.36 -8.61
C SER A 34 9.60 -2.46 -7.13
N VAL A 35 9.37 -1.34 -6.43
CA VAL A 35 8.93 -1.33 -5.03
C VAL A 35 7.50 -0.79 -4.96
N PRO A 36 6.53 -1.53 -4.39
CA PRO A 36 5.19 -1.03 -4.17
C PRO A 36 5.13 0.15 -3.20
N THR A 37 4.16 1.05 -3.39
CA THR A 37 3.79 2.04 -2.38
C THR A 37 3.21 1.36 -1.13
N ALA A 38 3.11 2.09 -0.02
CA ALA A 38 2.47 1.55 1.18
C ALA A 38 1.03 1.06 0.88
N LEU A 39 0.25 1.85 0.14
CA LEU A 39 -1.10 1.48 -0.24
C LEU A 39 -1.13 0.26 -1.17
N GLN A 40 -0.20 0.17 -2.13
CA GLN A 40 -0.09 -1.00 -2.99
C GLN A 40 0.27 -2.26 -2.19
N PHE A 41 1.16 -2.17 -1.19
CA PHE A 41 1.44 -3.30 -0.29
C PHE A 41 0.19 -3.74 0.48
N ALA A 42 -0.56 -2.79 1.05
CA ALA A 42 -1.79 -3.10 1.76
C ALA A 42 -2.81 -3.80 0.84
N ALA A 43 -2.96 -3.32 -0.39
CA ALA A 43 -3.83 -3.89 -1.40
C ALA A 43 -3.39 -5.28 -1.88
N ILE A 44 -2.08 -5.50 -2.08
CA ILE A 44 -1.52 -6.80 -2.48
C ILE A 44 -1.73 -7.85 -1.39
N GLN A 45 -1.63 -7.46 -0.12
CA GLN A 45 -1.74 -8.36 1.03
C GLN A 45 -3.18 -8.47 1.58
N GLY A 46 -4.13 -7.68 1.08
CA GLY A 46 -5.51 -7.66 1.59
C GLY A 46 -5.66 -6.99 2.96
N TYR A 47 -4.72 -6.13 3.37
CA TYR A 47 -4.76 -5.44 4.66
C TYR A 47 -5.73 -4.25 4.63
N ILE A 48 -7.03 -4.53 4.64
CA ILE A 48 -8.11 -3.52 4.56
C ILE A 48 -7.96 -2.46 5.67
N GLY A 49 -7.66 -2.87 6.91
CA GLY A 49 -7.48 -1.94 8.03
C GLY A 49 -6.34 -0.94 7.80
N ILE A 50 -5.21 -1.42 7.28
CA ILE A 50 -4.05 -0.58 6.95
C ILE A 50 -4.36 0.30 5.73
N ALA A 51 -5.02 -0.25 4.70
CA ALA A 51 -5.44 0.51 3.55
C ALA A 51 -6.35 1.69 3.95
N ARG A 52 -7.31 1.46 4.86
CA ARG A 52 -8.18 2.50 5.42
C ARG A 52 -7.39 3.63 6.09
N ARG A 53 -6.37 3.28 6.89
CA ARG A 53 -5.54 4.29 7.56
C ARG A 53 -4.72 5.09 6.58
N LEU A 54 -4.11 4.43 5.60
CA LEU A 54 -3.36 5.09 4.54
C LEU A 54 -4.28 6.02 3.72
N PHE A 55 -5.50 5.59 3.41
CA PHE A 55 -6.50 6.41 2.72
C PHE A 55 -6.90 7.64 3.54
N GLY A 56 -7.20 7.45 4.83
CA GLY A 56 -7.50 8.55 5.76
C GLY A 56 -6.34 9.54 5.92
N ALA A 57 -5.10 9.10 5.71
CA ALA A 57 -3.91 9.94 5.69
C ALA A 57 -3.63 10.60 4.33
N GLY A 58 -4.49 10.41 3.31
CA GLY A 58 -4.36 11.03 1.99
C GLY A 58 -3.51 10.24 0.99
N ALA A 59 -3.42 8.91 1.14
CA ALA A 59 -2.74 8.06 0.17
C ALA A 59 -3.39 8.16 -1.22
N ASN A 60 -2.57 8.32 -2.26
CA ASN A 60 -3.01 8.42 -3.65
C ASN A 60 -3.17 7.03 -4.27
N VAL A 61 -4.41 6.69 -4.63
CA VAL A 61 -4.77 5.45 -5.34
C VAL A 61 -4.28 5.41 -6.79
N GLN A 62 -4.09 6.57 -7.42
CA GLN A 62 -3.71 6.67 -8.83
C GLN A 62 -2.20 6.54 -9.06
N GLN A 63 -1.41 6.19 -8.03
CA GLN A 63 0.01 5.98 -8.21
C GLN A 63 0.25 4.79 -9.15
N PRO A 64 1.14 4.93 -10.15
CA PRO A 64 1.40 3.88 -11.10
C PRO A 64 1.85 2.60 -10.38
N PRO A 65 1.43 1.44 -10.86
CA PRO A 65 1.83 0.17 -10.27
C PRO A 65 3.32 0.00 -10.12
N SER A 66 3.70 -0.70 -9.07
CA SER A 66 5.01 -1.33 -9.05
C SER A 66 5.15 -2.31 -10.22
N ARG A 67 6.28 -2.24 -10.91
CA ARG A 67 6.70 -3.16 -11.97
C ARG A 67 7.40 -4.41 -11.43
N ALA A 68 7.37 -4.64 -10.12
CA ALA A 68 7.99 -5.83 -9.57
C ALA A 68 7.20 -7.08 -10.01
N GLU A 69 7.88 -7.94 -10.78
CA GLU A 69 7.31 -9.20 -11.25
C GLU A 69 6.84 -10.09 -10.09
N GLN A 70 7.56 -10.04 -8.95
CA GLN A 70 7.21 -10.76 -7.73
C GLN A 70 5.89 -10.32 -7.06
N TYR A 71 5.36 -9.14 -7.39
CA TYR A 71 4.11 -8.62 -6.83
C TYR A 71 2.95 -8.66 -7.84
N GLY A 72 3.17 -9.26 -9.01
CA GLY A 72 2.21 -9.33 -10.11
C GLY A 72 1.92 -7.95 -10.71
N ARG A 73 1.37 -7.91 -11.93
CA ARG A 73 0.90 -6.65 -12.52
C ARG A 73 -0.21 -6.07 -11.64
N THR A 74 0.21 -5.14 -10.78
CA THR A 74 -0.58 -4.07 -10.17
C THR A 74 -1.53 -4.48 -9.04
N ALA A 75 -1.36 -3.78 -7.91
CA ALA A 75 -2.29 -3.72 -6.79
C ALA A 75 -3.75 -3.35 -7.18
N LEU A 76 -3.97 -2.81 -8.39
CA LEU A 76 -5.27 -2.47 -8.97
C LEU A 76 -5.64 -3.26 -10.26
N GLU A 77 -4.69 -3.88 -10.97
CA GLU A 77 -4.98 -4.63 -12.22
C GLU A 77 -4.98 -6.14 -12.04
N ALA A 78 -4.51 -6.66 -10.91
CA ALA A 78 -4.57 -8.09 -10.68
C ALA A 78 -6.05 -8.47 -10.38
N PRO A 79 -6.73 -9.13 -11.33
CA PRO A 79 -8.16 -9.39 -11.26
C PRO A 79 -8.41 -10.37 -10.12
N ALA A 80 -9.42 -10.05 -9.30
CA ALA A 80 -10.41 -10.94 -8.69
C ALA A 80 -10.01 -12.20 -7.89
N ASP A 81 -8.81 -12.77 -7.98
CA ASP A 81 -8.65 -14.17 -7.55
C ASP A 81 -8.43 -14.38 -6.05
N HIS A 82 -8.03 -13.39 -5.26
CA HIS A 82 -7.70 -13.64 -3.84
C HIS A 82 -8.08 -12.54 -2.82
N GLY A 83 -9.15 -11.77 -3.06
CA GLY A 83 -9.76 -10.94 -1.97
C GLY A 83 -9.63 -9.42 -2.13
N ARG A 84 -9.61 -8.91 -3.37
CA ARG A 84 -9.41 -7.49 -3.68
C ARG A 84 -10.67 -6.68 -4.05
N LEU A 85 -11.87 -7.23 -3.90
CA LEU A 85 -13.10 -6.48 -4.24
C LEU A 85 -13.40 -5.34 -3.24
N ASP A 86 -13.07 -5.52 -1.96
CA ASP A 86 -13.37 -4.52 -0.92
C ASP A 86 -12.46 -3.29 -0.99
N MET A 87 -11.25 -3.45 -1.55
CA MET A 87 -10.30 -2.36 -1.76
C MET A 87 -10.75 -1.35 -2.83
N VAL A 88 -11.66 -1.77 -3.73
CA VAL A 88 -12.21 -0.90 -4.79
C VAL A 88 -13.39 -0.08 -4.27
N GLN A 89 -13.95 -0.45 -3.10
CA GLN A 89 -15.03 0.28 -2.43
C GLN A 89 -14.55 1.22 -1.31
N LEU A 90 -13.23 1.34 -1.13
CA LEU A 90 -12.59 2.25 -0.19
C LEU A 90 -12.41 3.66 -0.76
#